data_AF-A0AAI8NIQ4-F1
#
_entry.id   AF-A0AAI8NIQ4-F1
#
_cell.length_a   1.000
_cell.length_b   1.000
_cell.length_c   1.000
_cell.angle_alpha   90.00
_cell.angle_beta   90.00
_cell.angle_gamma   90.00
#
_symmetry.space_group_name_H-M   'P 1'
#
loop_
_entity.id
_entity.type
_entity.pdbx_description
1 polymer ?
#
loop_
_entity_poly.entity_id
_entity_poly.type
_entity_poly.pdbx_seq_one_letter_code
_entity_poly.pdbx_strand_id
1 'polypeptide(L)'
;MKIKTAMNITKKTKIRHRNELNQTLAQLPLSAKRVMYMALAPIDSKKPLDRGQTFRVRADDLAAIANITPSVAYQQLKDGAKILGGSSLSLTGDDVVALAKDLELPYNQKHKPNEMDLYITDYCVYFKNEGYLELRFTRAIEPYISSLIGKKNKFTTQLLTSSLRLSGQYSSALYQLIRKNYSNFKKKNSFVISVDALKEELIAYTFNENGDIEYKYPEFPIFKRDVLNKSILEIKKKTEVSFIGISVSEKIGRKVSKLQFEFIVEEDEFSGDEGGSSMELSEEDATFLEEFDKKVPPKKK
;
A
#
# COMPACT_ATOMS: atom_id res chain seq x y z
N MET A 1 0.03 -37.63 1.08
CA MET A 1 -0.05 -36.74 2.26
C MET A 1 -1.06 -35.64 1.90
N LYS A 2 -2.25 -35.63 2.51
CA LYS A 2 -3.35 -34.74 2.09
C LYS A 2 -3.00 -33.27 2.40
N ILE A 3 -3.04 -32.46 1.35
CA ILE A 3 -2.81 -31.01 1.34
C ILE A 3 -3.91 -30.34 2.16
N LYS A 4 -3.55 -29.77 3.32
CA LYS A 4 -4.26 -28.65 3.96
C LYS A 4 -3.36 -27.43 3.66
N THR A 5 -3.83 -26.34 3.06
CA THR A 5 -4.98 -25.53 3.48
C THR A 5 -5.36 -24.66 2.28
N ALA A 6 -6.58 -24.80 1.75
CA ALA A 6 -7.20 -23.67 1.03
C ALA A 6 -7.27 -22.54 2.05
N MET A 7 -6.65 -21.38 1.77
CA MET A 7 -6.68 -20.29 2.73
C MET A 7 -8.16 -19.97 3.05
N ASN A 8 -8.56 -20.06 4.32
CA ASN A 8 -9.87 -19.58 4.76
C ASN A 8 -9.86 -18.04 4.77
N ILE A 9 -9.70 -17.44 3.58
CA ILE A 9 -9.78 -16.00 3.38
C ILE A 9 -11.24 -15.63 3.41
N THR A 10 -11.61 -14.83 4.41
CA THR A 10 -12.92 -14.19 4.47
C THR A 10 -12.80 -12.79 3.88
N LYS A 11 -13.93 -12.18 3.53
CA LYS A 11 -13.95 -10.78 3.08
C LYS A 11 -13.40 -9.80 4.12
N LYS A 12 -13.44 -10.18 5.40
CA LYS A 12 -12.93 -9.42 6.55
C LYS A 12 -11.48 -9.79 6.92
N THR A 13 -10.78 -10.59 6.10
CA THR A 13 -9.38 -10.93 6.35
C THR A 13 -8.53 -9.66 6.36
N LYS A 14 -7.75 -9.50 7.43
CA LYS A 14 -6.87 -8.35 7.65
C LYS A 14 -5.43 -8.76 7.44
N ILE A 15 -4.68 -7.90 6.77
CA ILE A 15 -3.22 -7.97 6.67
C ILE A 15 -2.62 -6.88 7.55
N ARG A 16 -1.48 -7.17 8.16
CA ARG A 16 -0.82 -6.25 9.10
C ARG A 16 0.68 -6.29 8.93
N HIS A 17 1.29 -5.12 8.95
CA HIS A 17 2.73 -4.93 8.86
C HIS A 17 3.18 -3.69 9.65
N ARG A 18 4.48 -3.60 9.95
CA ARG A 18 5.12 -2.41 10.55
C ARG A 18 5.05 -1.22 9.59
N ASN A 19 4.86 -0.01 10.12
CA ASN A 19 4.71 1.21 9.29
C ASN A 19 5.92 1.49 8.38
N GLU A 20 7.10 1.08 8.82
CA GLU A 20 8.38 1.17 8.12
C GLU A 20 8.34 0.43 6.78
N LEU A 21 7.46 -0.57 6.62
CA LEU A 21 7.28 -1.29 5.35
C LEU A 21 6.35 -0.56 4.36
N ASN A 22 5.67 0.52 4.77
CA ASN A 22 4.68 1.19 3.91
C ASN A 22 5.29 1.72 2.62
N GLN A 23 6.44 2.40 2.69
CA GLN A 23 7.06 3.01 1.51
C GLN A 23 7.43 1.96 0.46
N THR A 24 8.03 0.84 0.89
CA THR A 24 8.32 -0.29 -0.02
C THR A 24 7.05 -0.83 -0.66
N LEU A 25 5.99 -1.06 0.13
CA LEU A 25 4.72 -1.56 -0.40
C LEU A 25 4.08 -0.57 -1.39
N ALA A 26 4.17 0.74 -1.15
CA ALA A 26 3.65 1.76 -2.04
C ALA A 26 4.36 1.75 -3.41
N GLN A 27 5.68 1.54 -3.41
CA GLN A 27 6.53 1.45 -4.61
C GLN A 27 6.29 0.18 -5.45
N LEU A 28 5.86 -0.92 -4.83
CA LEU A 28 5.62 -2.17 -5.57
C LEU A 28 4.58 -1.98 -6.70
N PRO A 29 4.89 -2.43 -7.93
CA PRO A 29 3.91 -2.52 -9.00
C PRO A 29 2.68 -3.36 -8.59
N LEU A 30 1.54 -3.09 -9.23
CA LEU A 30 0.26 -3.70 -8.85
C LEU A 30 0.31 -5.24 -8.76
N SER A 31 0.95 -5.91 -9.70
CA SER A 31 1.09 -7.38 -9.72
C SER A 31 1.89 -7.89 -8.52
N ALA A 32 3.07 -7.30 -8.25
CA ALA A 32 3.90 -7.66 -7.10
C ALA A 32 3.21 -7.35 -5.76
N LYS A 33 2.54 -6.20 -5.68
CA LYS A 33 1.74 -5.77 -4.53
C LYS A 33 0.63 -6.78 -4.22
N ARG A 34 -0.10 -7.26 -5.24
CA ARG A 34 -1.13 -8.29 -5.09
C ARG A 34 -0.56 -9.61 -4.59
N VAL A 35 0.56 -10.07 -5.15
CA VAL A 35 1.27 -11.27 -4.65
C VAL A 35 1.69 -11.10 -3.20
N MET A 36 2.31 -9.96 -2.86
CA MET A 36 2.76 -9.64 -1.51
C MET A 36 1.59 -9.71 -0.51
N TYR A 37 0.49 -9.02 -0.78
CA TYR A 37 -0.67 -9.02 0.11
C TYR A 37 -1.33 -10.40 0.25
N MET A 38 -1.41 -11.19 -0.82
CA MET A 38 -1.88 -12.57 -0.75
C MET A 38 -0.99 -13.45 0.13
N ALA A 39 0.33 -13.23 0.10
CA ALA A 39 1.28 -13.96 0.95
C ALA A 39 1.27 -13.49 2.42
N LEU A 40 0.86 -12.24 2.70
CA LEU A 40 0.65 -11.76 4.06
C LEU A 40 -0.65 -12.27 4.69
N ALA A 41 -1.68 -12.57 3.89
CA ALA A 41 -2.99 -13.03 4.36
C ALA A 41 -2.98 -14.21 5.35
N PRO A 42 -2.19 -15.28 5.14
CA PRO A 42 -2.14 -16.43 6.06
C PRO A 42 -1.27 -16.20 7.30
N ILE A 43 -0.52 -15.09 7.39
CA ILE A 43 0.42 -14.86 8.48
C ILE A 43 -0.33 -14.45 9.75
N ASP A 44 -0.19 -15.23 10.82
CA ASP A 44 -0.57 -14.77 12.16
C ASP A 44 0.44 -13.72 12.61
N SER A 45 0.10 -12.45 12.39
CA SER A 45 0.98 -11.31 12.72
C SER A 45 1.45 -11.26 14.17
N LYS A 46 0.84 -12.02 15.10
CA LYS A 46 1.26 -12.05 16.51
C LYS A 46 2.34 -13.10 16.79
N LYS A 47 2.54 -14.06 15.90
CA LYS A 47 3.48 -15.16 16.08
C LYS A 47 4.73 -14.95 15.22
N PRO A 48 5.87 -15.55 15.60
CA PRO A 48 7.01 -15.64 14.70
C PRO A 48 6.66 -16.50 13.49
N LEU A 49 7.31 -16.23 12.36
CA LEU A 49 7.24 -17.09 11.18
C LEU A 49 8.07 -18.35 11.40
N ASP A 50 7.55 -19.49 10.96
CA ASP A 50 8.27 -20.75 11.05
C ASP A 50 9.48 -20.72 10.11
N ARG A 51 10.61 -21.26 10.59
CA ARG A 51 11.82 -21.30 9.77
C ARG A 51 11.57 -22.12 8.51
N GLY A 52 11.80 -21.50 7.35
CA GLY A 52 11.61 -22.17 6.06
C GLY A 52 10.16 -22.24 5.58
N GLN A 53 9.23 -21.55 6.25
CA GLN A 53 7.82 -21.50 5.85
C GLN A 53 7.66 -20.98 4.42
N THR A 54 6.89 -21.71 3.61
CA THR A 54 6.57 -21.34 2.24
C THR A 54 5.12 -20.91 2.12
N PHE A 55 4.85 -19.99 1.19
CA PHE A 55 3.55 -19.42 0.95
C PHE A 55 3.11 -19.71 -0.47
N ARG A 56 1.92 -20.29 -0.60
CA ARG A 56 1.32 -20.60 -1.90
C ARG A 56 0.18 -19.64 -2.18
N VAL A 57 0.19 -19.01 -3.34
CA VAL A 57 -0.89 -18.13 -3.80
C VAL A 57 -1.44 -18.68 -5.11
N ARG A 58 -2.75 -18.92 -5.20
CA ARG A 58 -3.40 -19.40 -6.42
C ARG A 58 -3.97 -18.24 -7.23
N ALA A 59 -3.95 -18.36 -8.55
CA ALA A 59 -4.57 -17.38 -9.44
C ALA A 59 -6.09 -17.31 -9.24
N ASP A 60 -6.74 -18.45 -8.97
CA ASP A 60 -8.19 -18.53 -8.76
C ASP A 60 -8.61 -17.72 -7.51
N ASP A 61 -7.86 -17.86 -6.41
CA ASP A 61 -8.08 -17.09 -5.18
C ASP A 61 -7.89 -15.60 -5.43
N LEU A 62 -6.81 -15.23 -6.13
CA LEU A 62 -6.55 -13.84 -6.51
C LEU A 62 -7.69 -13.27 -7.38
N ALA A 63 -8.16 -14.03 -8.37
CA ALA A 63 -9.25 -13.63 -9.26
C ALA A 63 -10.53 -13.33 -8.46
N ALA A 64 -10.90 -14.23 -7.55
CA ALA A 64 -12.08 -14.10 -6.71
C ALA A 64 -11.98 -12.88 -5.77
N ILE A 65 -10.87 -12.72 -5.05
CA ILE A 65 -10.76 -11.67 -4.02
C ILE A 65 -10.57 -10.29 -4.65
N ALA A 66 -9.74 -10.19 -5.69
CA ALA A 66 -9.47 -8.93 -6.39
C ALA A 66 -10.59 -8.53 -7.37
N ASN A 67 -11.58 -9.38 -7.59
CA ASN A 67 -12.66 -9.22 -8.56
C ASN A 67 -12.12 -8.92 -9.97
N ILE A 68 -11.27 -9.82 -10.47
CA ILE A 68 -10.67 -9.74 -11.82
C ILE A 68 -10.89 -11.05 -12.57
N THR A 69 -10.76 -11.02 -13.88
CA THR A 69 -10.90 -12.25 -14.68
C THR A 69 -9.76 -13.23 -14.38
N PRO A 70 -9.99 -14.55 -14.42
CA PRO A 70 -8.95 -15.55 -14.19
C PRO A 70 -7.72 -15.34 -15.08
N SER A 71 -7.92 -14.99 -16.37
CA SER A 71 -6.82 -14.70 -17.30
C SER A 71 -5.91 -13.58 -16.79
N VAL A 72 -6.48 -12.48 -16.29
CA VAL A 72 -5.71 -11.36 -15.73
C VAL A 72 -5.03 -11.79 -14.44
N ALA A 73 -5.69 -12.59 -13.60
CA ALA A 73 -5.08 -13.11 -12.38
C ALA A 73 -3.85 -13.99 -12.68
N TYR A 74 -3.93 -14.93 -13.63
CA TYR A 74 -2.77 -15.74 -14.04
C TYR A 74 -1.60 -14.89 -14.53
N GLN A 75 -1.87 -13.89 -15.37
CA GLN A 75 -0.84 -12.99 -15.88
C GLN A 75 -0.20 -12.17 -14.76
N GLN A 76 -1.01 -11.57 -13.90
CA GLN A 76 -0.49 -10.79 -12.78
C GLN A 76 0.24 -11.64 -11.75
N LEU A 77 -0.14 -12.90 -11.57
CA LEU A 77 0.57 -13.81 -10.69
C LEU A 77 1.97 -14.12 -11.21
N LYS A 78 2.07 -14.41 -12.51
CA LYS A 78 3.33 -14.66 -13.21
C LYS A 78 4.25 -13.42 -13.19
N ASP A 79 3.72 -12.26 -13.56
CA ASP A 79 4.49 -11.01 -13.58
C ASP A 79 4.88 -10.58 -12.16
N GLY A 80 3.94 -10.73 -11.21
CA GLY A 80 4.15 -10.44 -9.80
C GLY A 80 5.23 -11.31 -9.18
N ALA A 81 5.30 -12.60 -9.55
CA ALA A 81 6.37 -13.48 -9.08
C ALA A 81 7.76 -13.01 -9.54
N LYS A 82 7.88 -12.64 -10.82
CA LYS A 82 9.14 -12.12 -11.39
C LYS A 82 9.58 -10.82 -10.71
N ILE A 83 8.65 -9.88 -10.53
CA ILE A 83 8.95 -8.57 -9.94
C ILE A 83 9.27 -8.71 -8.45
N LEU A 84 8.43 -9.42 -7.69
CA LEU A 84 8.62 -9.57 -6.24
C LEU A 84 9.90 -10.35 -5.92
N GLY A 85 10.25 -11.35 -6.75
CA GLY A 85 11.50 -12.10 -6.60
C GLY A 85 12.77 -11.24 -6.72
N GLY A 86 12.72 -10.13 -7.46
CA GLY A 86 13.82 -9.18 -7.58
C GLY A 86 13.66 -7.91 -6.72
N SER A 87 12.62 -7.83 -5.88
CA SER A 87 12.34 -6.65 -5.07
C SER A 87 13.12 -6.65 -3.76
N SER A 88 13.67 -5.49 -3.40
CA SER A 88 14.37 -5.25 -2.13
C SER A 88 13.65 -4.20 -1.28
N LEU A 89 13.88 -4.28 0.03
CA LEU A 89 13.67 -3.23 1.00
C LEU A 89 14.92 -2.36 0.97
N SER A 90 14.78 -1.09 0.62
CA SER A 90 15.88 -0.14 0.81
C SER A 90 15.70 0.53 2.16
N LEU A 91 16.68 0.36 3.04
CA LEU A 91 16.67 0.91 4.39
C LEU A 91 17.69 2.03 4.49
N THR A 92 17.28 3.15 5.09
CA THR A 92 18.22 4.23 5.43
C THR A 92 19.14 3.77 6.55
N GLY A 93 20.29 4.42 6.73
CA GLY A 93 21.20 4.09 7.81
C GLY A 93 20.56 4.11 9.21
N ASP A 94 19.60 5.00 9.46
CA ASP A 94 18.89 5.03 10.75
C ASP A 94 17.92 3.85 10.91
N ASP A 95 17.24 3.43 9.84
CA ASP A 95 16.41 2.22 9.85
C ASP A 95 17.26 0.98 10.11
N VAL A 96 18.43 0.89 9.45
CA VAL A 96 19.39 -0.21 9.65
C VAL A 96 19.81 -0.32 11.11
N VAL A 97 20.12 0.81 11.76
CA VAL A 97 20.49 0.81 13.20
C VAL A 97 19.30 0.42 14.08
N ALA A 98 18.09 0.89 13.78
CA ALA A 98 16.89 0.53 14.52
C ALA A 98 16.60 -0.98 14.47
N LEU A 99 17.00 -1.64 13.39
CA LEU A 99 16.75 -3.05 13.12
C LEU A 99 17.97 -3.95 13.35
N ALA A 100 19.14 -3.38 13.61
CA ALA A 100 20.39 -4.12 13.73
C ALA A 100 20.29 -5.23 14.80
N LYS A 101 19.57 -4.97 15.90
CA LYS A 101 19.33 -5.98 16.93
C LYS A 101 18.39 -7.10 16.47
N ASP A 102 17.30 -6.74 15.77
CA ASP A 102 16.29 -7.71 15.29
C ASP A 102 16.86 -8.59 14.16
N LEU A 103 17.80 -8.05 13.37
CA LEU A 103 18.41 -8.70 12.21
C LEU A 103 19.82 -9.25 12.48
N GLU A 104 20.30 -9.18 13.72
CA GLU A 104 21.66 -9.60 14.12
C GLU A 104 22.77 -8.95 13.26
N LEU A 105 22.58 -7.69 12.86
CA LEU A 105 23.53 -6.94 12.05
C LEU A 105 24.61 -6.28 12.93
N PRO A 106 25.87 -6.21 12.46
CA PRO A 106 26.98 -5.62 13.21
C PRO A 106 27.00 -4.07 13.17
N TYR A 107 25.85 -3.43 12.90
CA TYR A 107 25.75 -1.98 12.70
C TYR A 107 25.26 -1.26 13.95
N ASN A 108 25.77 -0.04 14.14
CA ASN A 108 25.38 0.85 15.23
C ASN A 108 25.49 2.31 14.78
N GLN A 109 25.10 3.27 15.62
CA GLN A 109 25.08 4.69 15.23
C GLN A 109 26.44 5.23 14.75
N LYS A 110 27.57 4.66 15.21
CA LYS A 110 28.92 5.07 14.80
C LYS A 110 29.42 4.34 13.54
N HIS A 111 28.84 3.19 13.22
CA HIS A 111 29.20 2.34 12.09
C HIS A 111 27.93 1.86 11.38
N LYS A 112 27.17 2.82 10.85
CA LYS A 112 25.98 2.54 10.06
C LYS A 112 26.29 2.71 8.57
N PRO A 113 25.80 1.83 7.70
CA PRO A 113 25.84 2.08 6.26
C PRO A 113 24.96 3.29 5.92
N ASN A 114 25.22 3.91 4.76
CA ASN A 114 24.33 4.98 4.26
C ASN A 114 22.96 4.40 3.91
N GLU A 115 22.96 3.28 3.19
CA GLU A 115 21.77 2.52 2.78
C GLU A 115 22.09 1.02 2.78
N MET A 116 21.05 0.19 2.92
CA MET A 116 21.16 -1.26 2.82
C MET A 116 19.95 -1.82 2.08
N ASP A 117 20.21 -2.56 1.02
CA ASP A 117 19.18 -3.29 0.29
C ASP A 117 19.04 -4.72 0.83
N LEU A 118 17.83 -5.08 1.24
CA LEU A 118 17.49 -6.41 1.74
C LEU A 118 16.39 -7.02 0.89
N TYR A 119 16.66 -8.14 0.21
CA TYR A 119 15.64 -8.83 -0.59
C TYR A 119 14.40 -9.19 0.23
N ILE A 120 13.22 -9.06 -0.38
CA ILE A 120 11.95 -9.41 0.28
C ILE A 120 11.77 -10.94 0.34
N THR A 121 12.15 -11.65 -0.72
CA THR A 121 11.97 -13.11 -0.82
C THR A 121 13.28 -13.84 -1.07
N ASP A 122 13.46 -15.00 -0.45
CA ASP A 122 14.51 -15.96 -0.80
C ASP A 122 14.27 -16.53 -2.21
N TYR A 123 13.01 -16.84 -2.52
CA TYR A 123 12.56 -17.24 -3.85
C TYR A 123 11.09 -16.89 -4.05
N CYS A 124 10.70 -16.69 -5.31
CA CYS A 124 9.33 -16.50 -5.74
C CYS A 124 9.16 -17.12 -7.13
N VAL A 125 8.42 -18.24 -7.23
CA VAL A 125 8.36 -19.08 -8.44
C VAL A 125 6.92 -19.32 -8.83
N TYR A 126 6.61 -19.16 -10.12
CA TYR A 126 5.29 -19.42 -10.69
C TYR A 126 5.24 -20.76 -11.44
N PHE A 127 4.25 -21.59 -11.13
CA PHE A 127 4.04 -22.91 -11.72
C PHE A 127 3.00 -22.80 -12.85
N LYS A 128 3.47 -22.62 -14.09
CA LYS A 128 2.63 -22.31 -15.25
C LYS A 128 1.45 -23.28 -15.47
N ASN A 129 1.68 -24.57 -15.30
CA ASN A 129 0.67 -25.60 -15.56
C ASN A 129 -0.28 -25.83 -14.37
N GLU A 130 0.06 -25.31 -13.20
CA GLU A 130 -0.70 -25.57 -11.95
C GLU A 130 -1.43 -24.32 -11.42
N GLY A 131 -1.15 -23.15 -12.01
CA GLY A 131 -1.92 -21.95 -11.76
C GLY A 131 -1.69 -21.29 -10.39
N TYR A 132 -0.53 -21.54 -9.79
CA TYR A 132 -0.14 -20.95 -8.51
C TYR A 132 1.31 -20.48 -8.51
N LEU A 133 1.64 -19.59 -7.57
CA LEU A 133 3.02 -19.28 -7.22
C LEU A 133 3.35 -19.82 -5.81
N GLU A 134 4.63 -20.10 -5.60
CA GLU A 134 5.18 -20.39 -4.29
C GLU A 134 6.30 -19.39 -3.99
N LEU A 135 6.29 -18.83 -2.79
CA LEU A 135 7.35 -17.94 -2.34
C LEU A 135 7.80 -18.25 -0.91
N ARG A 136 9.01 -17.81 -0.59
CA ARG A 136 9.55 -17.81 0.76
C ARG A 136 10.12 -16.44 1.07
N PHE A 137 9.70 -15.85 2.19
CA PHE A 137 10.23 -14.59 2.67
C PHE A 137 11.67 -14.75 3.19
N THR A 138 12.48 -13.70 3.05
CA THR A 138 13.80 -13.65 3.70
C THR A 138 13.66 -13.43 5.21
N ARG A 139 14.75 -13.61 5.96
CA ARG A 139 14.81 -13.21 7.38
C ARG A 139 14.64 -11.71 7.59
N ALA A 140 15.06 -10.91 6.61
CA ALA A 140 15.05 -9.45 6.70
C ALA A 140 13.65 -8.87 6.84
N ILE A 141 12.66 -9.46 6.19
CA ILE A 141 11.28 -8.96 6.22
C ILE A 141 10.50 -9.44 7.46
N GLU A 142 10.94 -10.51 8.13
CA GLU A 142 10.22 -11.13 9.26
C GLU A 142 9.84 -10.14 10.38
N PRO A 143 10.72 -9.21 10.82
CA PRO A 143 10.37 -8.24 11.86
C PRO A 143 9.21 -7.32 11.48
N TYR A 144 8.96 -7.12 10.19
CA TYR A 144 7.93 -6.21 9.68
C TYR A 144 6.56 -6.86 9.52
N ILE A 145 6.51 -8.19 9.38
CA ILE A 145 5.27 -8.91 9.02
C ILE A 145 4.84 -9.94 10.08
N SER A 146 5.70 -10.22 11.05
CA SER A 146 5.47 -11.22 12.11
C SER A 146 5.86 -10.68 13.48
N SER A 147 5.43 -11.34 14.56
CA SER A 147 5.71 -10.92 15.94
C SER A 147 5.37 -9.45 16.25
N LEU A 148 4.28 -8.95 15.65
CA LEU A 148 3.78 -7.57 15.70
C LEU A 148 2.98 -7.32 17.00
N ILE A 149 3.60 -7.62 18.15
CA ILE A 149 3.02 -7.45 19.48
C ILE A 149 3.57 -6.18 20.15
N GLY A 150 2.71 -5.48 20.90
CA GLY A 150 3.10 -4.39 21.80
C GLY A 150 2.85 -2.99 21.24
N LYS A 151 2.94 -1.99 22.14
CA LYS A 151 2.80 -0.55 21.82
C LYS A 151 4.09 0.08 21.26
N LYS A 152 5.21 -0.65 21.31
CA LYS A 152 6.53 -0.15 20.93
C LYS A 152 6.63 0.11 19.42
N ASN A 153 5.98 -0.72 18.61
CA ASN A 153 6.04 -0.64 17.16
C ASN A 153 4.71 -0.12 16.63
N LYS A 154 4.74 0.77 15.64
CA LYS A 154 3.54 1.25 14.95
C LYS A 154 3.24 0.34 13.77
N PHE A 155 1.97 0.06 13.54
CA PHE A 155 1.56 -0.91 12.53
C PHE A 155 0.44 -0.35 11.66
N THR A 156 0.42 -0.79 10.41
CA THR A 156 -0.65 -0.53 9.47
C THR A 156 -1.42 -1.83 9.29
N THR A 157 -2.73 -1.80 9.58
CA THR A 157 -3.65 -2.93 9.33
C THR A 157 -4.58 -2.55 8.20
N GLN A 158 -4.74 -3.40 7.18
CA GLN A 158 -5.57 -3.18 6.01
C GLN A 158 -6.53 -4.36 5.78
N LEU A 159 -7.66 -4.12 5.10
CA LEU A 159 -8.50 -5.21 4.60
C LEU A 159 -7.88 -5.77 3.31
N LEU A 160 -7.71 -7.10 3.27
CA LEU A 160 -7.09 -7.77 2.13
C LEU A 160 -7.88 -7.53 0.84
N THR A 161 -9.20 -7.68 0.90
CA THR A 161 -10.14 -7.46 -0.22
C THR A 161 -9.96 -6.07 -0.83
N SER A 162 -10.03 -5.03 0.01
CA SER A 162 -9.83 -3.64 -0.38
C SER A 162 -8.46 -3.40 -1.01
N SER A 163 -7.41 -3.95 -0.37
CA SER A 163 -6.02 -3.78 -0.83
C SER A 163 -5.78 -4.41 -2.21
N LEU A 164 -6.44 -5.52 -2.53
CA LEU A 164 -6.30 -6.21 -3.81
C LEU A 164 -7.12 -5.59 -4.95
N ARG A 165 -8.22 -4.91 -4.65
CA ARG A 165 -9.15 -4.33 -5.64
C ARG A 165 -8.74 -2.95 -6.14
N LEU A 166 -7.98 -2.21 -5.35
CA LEU A 166 -7.35 -0.97 -5.77
C LEU A 166 -6.36 -1.26 -6.91
N SER A 167 -6.52 -0.53 -8.01
CA SER A 167 -5.71 -0.67 -9.23
C SER A 167 -4.78 0.51 -9.47
N GLY A 168 -5.16 1.71 -9.01
CA GLY A 168 -4.31 2.89 -9.05
C GLY A 168 -3.18 2.83 -8.01
N GLN A 169 -1.95 3.15 -8.42
CA GLN A 169 -0.80 3.23 -7.51
C GLN A 169 -1.06 4.24 -6.38
N TYR A 170 -1.54 5.44 -6.75
CA TYR A 170 -1.87 6.49 -5.80
C TYR A 170 -3.05 6.11 -4.90
N SER A 171 -4.06 5.41 -5.43
CA SER A 171 -5.18 4.90 -4.65
C SER A 171 -4.73 3.90 -3.59
N SER A 172 -3.87 2.94 -3.96
CA SER A 172 -3.30 1.98 -2.99
C SER A 172 -2.47 2.68 -1.91
N ALA A 173 -1.63 3.65 -2.29
CA ALA A 173 -0.78 4.37 -1.34
C ALA A 173 -1.61 5.27 -0.40
N LEU A 174 -2.61 5.99 -0.93
CA LEU A 174 -3.50 6.83 -0.13
C LEU A 174 -4.35 5.99 0.83
N TYR A 175 -4.87 4.86 0.36
CA TYR A 175 -5.57 3.90 1.22
C TYR A 175 -4.67 3.40 2.36
N GLN A 176 -3.42 3.03 2.04
CA GLN A 176 -2.45 2.60 3.05
C GLN A 176 -2.16 3.71 4.07
N LEU A 177 -2.02 4.97 3.63
CA LEU A 177 -1.81 6.13 4.49
C LEU A 177 -3.01 6.38 5.43
N ILE A 178 -4.24 6.26 4.93
CA ILE A 178 -5.46 6.35 5.75
C ILE A 178 -5.47 5.23 6.79
N ARG A 179 -5.22 3.98 6.36
CA ARG A 179 -5.19 2.81 7.24
C ARG A 179 -4.06 2.86 8.27
N LYS A 180 -2.91 3.46 7.95
CA LYS A 180 -1.80 3.76 8.88
C LYS A 180 -2.27 4.66 10.01
N ASN A 181 -2.96 5.76 9.68
CA ASN A 181 -3.49 6.70 10.67
C ASN A 181 -4.63 6.09 11.50
N TYR A 182 -5.56 5.38 10.86
CA TYR A 182 -6.64 4.64 11.53
C TYR A 182 -6.11 3.58 12.51
N SER A 183 -5.05 2.85 12.12
CA SER A 183 -4.44 1.82 12.97
C SER A 183 -3.73 2.41 14.19
N ASN A 184 -3.11 3.58 14.04
CA ASN A 184 -2.45 4.28 15.14
C ASN A 184 -3.46 4.83 16.16
N PHE A 185 -4.59 5.37 15.71
CA PHE A 185 -5.60 5.93 16.60
C PHE A 185 -7.01 5.81 16.03
N LYS A 186 -7.69 4.69 16.29
CA LYS A 186 -9.01 4.37 15.72
C LYS A 186 -10.11 5.40 15.98
N LYS A 187 -10.03 6.16 17.08
CA LYS A 187 -11.02 7.20 17.42
C LYS A 187 -10.80 8.51 16.66
N LYS A 188 -9.63 8.67 16.03
CA LYS A 188 -9.20 9.91 15.37
C LYS A 188 -9.24 9.64 13.89
N ASN A 189 -10.39 9.99 13.34
CA ASN A 189 -10.75 9.90 11.93
C ASN A 189 -10.16 11.06 11.11
N SER A 190 -8.98 11.55 11.51
CA SER A 190 -8.34 12.68 10.85
C SER A 190 -6.83 12.75 11.07
N PHE A 191 -6.11 13.34 10.12
CA PHE A 191 -4.69 13.68 10.26
C PHE A 191 -4.34 14.90 9.42
N VAL A 192 -3.25 15.57 9.79
CA VAL A 192 -2.69 16.70 9.03
C VAL A 192 -1.35 16.26 8.45
N ILE A 193 -1.10 16.58 7.18
CA ILE A 193 0.13 16.24 6.46
C ILE A 193 0.55 17.41 5.55
N SER A 194 1.85 17.63 5.37
CA SER A 194 2.34 18.59 4.37
C SER A 194 2.14 18.05 2.96
N VAL A 195 2.00 18.96 1.99
CA VAL A 195 1.83 18.56 0.58
C VAL A 195 3.02 17.74 0.08
N ASP A 196 4.24 18.09 0.49
CA ASP A 196 5.46 17.39 0.08
C ASP A 196 5.54 15.99 0.69
N ALA A 197 5.30 15.86 2.01
CA ALA A 197 5.26 14.54 2.66
C ALA A 197 4.14 13.65 2.10
N LEU A 198 3.00 14.24 1.71
CA LEU A 198 1.93 13.51 1.04
C LEU A 198 2.37 13.01 -0.34
N LYS A 199 3.08 13.82 -1.12
CA LYS A 199 3.63 13.38 -2.42
C LYS A 199 4.63 12.24 -2.24
N GLU A 200 5.45 12.28 -1.21
CA GLU A 200 6.37 11.20 -0.85
C GLU A 200 5.62 9.92 -0.46
N GLU A 201 4.64 9.98 0.45
CA GLU A 201 3.82 8.82 0.85
C GLU A 201 3.06 8.20 -0.34
N LEU A 202 2.67 9.01 -1.33
CA LEU A 202 2.00 8.55 -2.55
C LEU A 202 2.97 8.12 -3.67
N ILE A 203 4.29 8.21 -3.48
CA ILE A 203 5.29 7.96 -4.52
C ILE A 203 5.05 8.83 -5.78
N ALA A 204 4.59 10.06 -5.56
CA ALA A 204 4.31 11.06 -6.58
C ALA A 204 5.57 11.86 -6.97
N TYR A 205 6.71 11.17 -7.02
CA TYR A 205 8.02 11.71 -7.38
C TYR A 205 8.78 10.76 -8.31
N THR A 206 9.88 11.26 -8.85
CA THR A 206 10.92 10.54 -9.59
C THR A 206 12.27 11.06 -9.12
N PHE A 207 13.36 10.44 -9.56
CA PHE A 207 14.70 10.98 -9.39
C PHE A 207 15.18 11.59 -10.70
N ASN A 208 15.81 12.75 -10.64
CA ASN A 208 16.47 13.37 -11.79
C ASN A 208 17.83 12.71 -12.06
N GLU A 209 18.55 13.16 -13.09
CA GLU A 209 19.88 12.64 -13.45
C GLU A 209 20.93 12.81 -12.34
N ASN A 210 20.73 13.77 -11.43
CA ASN A 210 21.61 14.05 -10.30
C ASN A 210 21.25 13.24 -9.04
N GLY A 211 20.16 12.46 -9.07
CA GLY A 211 19.67 11.70 -7.93
C GLY A 211 18.76 12.48 -6.96
N ASP A 212 18.38 13.71 -7.29
CA ASP A 212 17.47 14.50 -6.46
C ASP A 212 16.00 14.17 -6.76
N ILE A 213 15.15 14.37 -5.74
CA ILE A 213 13.71 14.16 -5.84
C ILE A 213 13.07 15.23 -6.74
N GLU A 214 12.38 14.79 -7.77
CA GLU A 214 11.55 15.61 -8.66
C GLU A 214 10.07 15.21 -8.54
N TYR A 215 9.21 16.15 -8.15
CA TYR A 215 7.78 15.88 -7.99
C TYR A 215 7.04 15.83 -9.33
N LYS A 216 6.30 14.74 -9.57
CA LYS A 216 5.53 14.50 -10.81
C LYS A 216 4.41 15.53 -11.04
N TYR A 217 3.87 16.08 -9.95
CA TYR A 217 2.80 17.08 -9.97
C TYR A 217 3.22 18.30 -9.14
N PRO A 218 4.00 19.24 -9.71
CA PRO A 218 4.49 20.39 -8.96
C PRO A 218 3.35 21.27 -8.44
N GLU A 219 2.36 21.53 -9.28
CA GLU A 219 1.23 22.39 -8.97
C GLU A 219 0.14 21.65 -8.18
N PHE A 220 -0.27 22.26 -7.06
CA PHE A 220 -1.31 21.70 -6.19
C PHE A 220 -2.66 21.47 -6.90
N PRO A 221 -3.19 22.38 -7.75
CA PRO A 221 -4.41 22.14 -8.51
C PRO A 221 -4.38 20.85 -9.34
N ILE A 222 -3.28 20.60 -10.06
CA ILE A 222 -3.09 19.42 -10.89
C ILE A 222 -2.96 18.17 -10.00
N PHE A 223 -2.17 18.25 -8.93
CA PHE A 223 -2.05 17.15 -7.97
C PHE A 223 -3.40 16.78 -7.34
N LYS A 224 -4.21 17.78 -6.96
CA LYS A 224 -5.55 17.56 -6.41
C LYS A 224 -6.45 16.84 -7.42
N ARG A 225 -6.53 17.32 -8.66
CA ARG A 225 -7.37 16.71 -9.71
C ARG A 225 -6.89 15.31 -10.10
N ASP A 226 -5.62 15.19 -10.47
CA ASP A 226 -5.09 14.02 -11.17
C ASP A 226 -4.61 12.91 -10.23
N VAL A 227 -4.38 13.24 -8.96
CA VAL A 227 -3.97 12.26 -7.94
C VAL A 227 -5.03 12.11 -6.87
N LEU A 228 -5.33 13.16 -6.11
CA LEU A 228 -6.16 13.03 -4.89
C LEU A 228 -7.60 12.65 -5.23
N ASN A 229 -8.27 13.42 -6.11
CA ASN A 229 -9.69 13.20 -6.42
C ASN A 229 -9.90 11.83 -7.08
N LYS A 230 -9.05 11.45 -8.04
CA LYS A 230 -9.10 10.11 -8.68
C LYS A 230 -8.88 8.98 -7.67
N SER A 231 -7.94 9.15 -6.75
CA SER A 231 -7.65 8.16 -5.71
C SER A 231 -8.81 8.01 -4.73
N ILE A 232 -9.38 9.13 -4.27
CA ILE A 232 -10.53 9.14 -3.36
C ILE A 232 -11.73 8.45 -3.99
N LEU A 233 -12.04 8.75 -5.26
CA LEU A 233 -13.14 8.11 -5.99
C LEU A 233 -12.96 6.59 -6.07
N GLU A 234 -11.75 6.11 -6.38
CA GLU A 234 -11.48 4.67 -6.42
C GLU A 234 -11.59 4.03 -5.02
N ILE A 235 -11.06 4.69 -3.99
CA ILE A 235 -11.09 4.19 -2.60
C ILE A 235 -12.52 4.08 -2.09
N LYS A 236 -13.33 5.15 -2.21
CA LYS A 236 -14.74 5.14 -1.81
C LYS A 236 -15.53 4.03 -2.51
N LYS A 237 -15.23 3.77 -3.79
CA LYS A 237 -15.93 2.76 -4.59
C LYS A 237 -15.56 1.32 -4.23
N LYS A 238 -14.32 1.07 -3.80
CA LYS A 238 -13.76 -0.30 -3.74
C LYS A 238 -13.36 -0.77 -2.35
N THR A 239 -13.50 0.06 -1.33
CA THR A 239 -13.00 -0.22 0.02
C THR A 239 -14.04 0.14 1.08
N GLU A 240 -13.78 -0.25 2.31
CA GLU A 240 -14.55 0.07 3.51
C GLU A 240 -14.49 1.54 3.95
N VAL A 241 -13.72 2.39 3.26
CA VAL A 241 -13.58 3.80 3.60
C VAL A 241 -14.74 4.56 2.92
N SER A 242 -15.80 4.82 3.69
CA SER A 242 -17.05 5.43 3.20
C SER A 242 -16.92 6.93 2.91
N PHE A 243 -16.08 7.62 3.68
CA PHE A 243 -15.86 9.06 3.56
C PHE A 243 -14.37 9.40 3.55
N ILE A 244 -13.99 10.35 2.69
CA ILE A 244 -12.69 11.02 2.70
C ILE A 244 -12.92 12.49 2.34
N GLY A 245 -12.63 13.40 3.27
CA GLY A 245 -12.64 14.85 3.10
C GLY A 245 -11.22 15.40 3.12
N ILE A 246 -10.96 16.43 2.31
CA ILE A 246 -9.69 17.17 2.31
C ILE A 246 -9.99 18.65 2.49
N SER A 247 -9.38 19.26 3.52
CA SER A 247 -9.41 20.71 3.72
C SER A 247 -7.99 21.27 3.83
N VAL A 248 -7.83 22.56 3.54
CA VAL A 248 -6.53 23.24 3.69
C VAL A 248 -6.35 23.64 5.15
N SER A 249 -5.36 23.05 5.81
CA SER A 249 -5.08 23.36 7.22
C SER A 249 -4.10 24.52 7.37
N GLU A 250 -3.19 24.70 6.41
CA GLU A 250 -2.16 25.75 6.47
C GLU A 250 -1.76 26.21 5.05
N LYS A 251 -1.46 27.50 4.92
CA LYS A 251 -0.91 28.13 3.71
C LYS A 251 0.36 28.89 4.07
N ILE A 252 1.36 28.83 3.19
CA ILE A 252 2.56 29.68 3.26
C ILE A 252 2.45 30.69 2.10
N GLY A 253 2.14 31.93 2.45
CA GLY A 253 1.73 32.94 1.48
C GLY A 253 0.48 32.51 0.71
N ARG A 254 0.57 32.42 -0.62
CA ARG A 254 -0.54 31.95 -1.48
C ARG A 254 -0.52 30.44 -1.72
N LYS A 255 0.54 29.73 -1.32
CA LYS A 255 0.70 28.29 -1.58
C LYS A 255 0.13 27.47 -0.42
N VAL A 256 -0.59 26.40 -0.76
CA VAL A 256 -1.09 25.41 0.21
C VAL A 256 0.11 24.63 0.76
N SER A 257 0.32 24.64 2.08
CA SER A 257 1.45 23.96 2.72
C SER A 257 1.04 22.64 3.37
N LYS A 258 -0.13 22.61 4.03
CA LYS A 258 -0.64 21.42 4.72
C LYS A 258 -2.12 21.19 4.43
N LEU A 259 -2.48 19.91 4.42
CA LEU A 259 -3.83 19.42 4.23
C LEU A 259 -4.28 18.67 5.48
N GLN A 260 -5.55 18.85 5.84
CA GLN A 260 -6.24 18.03 6.81
C GLN A 260 -7.09 17.01 6.06
N PHE A 261 -6.86 15.74 6.36
CA PHE A 261 -7.67 14.62 5.92
C PHE A 261 -8.65 14.26 7.03
N GLU A 262 -9.89 14.00 6.64
CA GLU A 262 -10.93 13.42 7.49
C GLU A 262 -11.47 12.18 6.78
N PHE A 263 -11.74 11.11 7.52
CA PHE A 263 -12.16 9.85 6.90
C PHE A 263 -13.02 9.00 7.83
N ILE A 264 -13.93 8.21 7.27
CA ILE A 264 -14.76 7.24 8.03
C ILE A 264 -14.47 5.85 7.46
N VAL A 265 -14.30 4.87 8.37
CA VAL A 265 -13.98 3.48 8.03
C VAL A 265 -15.06 2.57 8.61
N GLU A 266 -15.84 1.95 7.73
CA GLU A 266 -16.99 1.09 8.07
C GLU A 266 -16.65 -0.38 7.78
N GLU A 267 -15.82 -0.99 8.64
CA GLU A 267 -15.36 -2.37 8.45
C GLU A 267 -16.50 -3.41 8.54
N ASP A 268 -17.60 -3.09 9.22
CA ASP A 268 -18.69 -4.02 9.48
C ASP A 268 -19.75 -4.06 8.37
N GLU A 269 -19.95 -2.95 7.67
CA GLU A 269 -20.95 -2.79 6.60
C GLU A 269 -20.36 -3.09 5.21
N PHE A 270 -19.03 -3.16 5.08
CA PHE A 270 -18.38 -3.45 3.82
C PHE A 270 -18.63 -4.90 3.36
N SER A 271 -19.64 -5.06 2.48
CA SER A 271 -20.02 -6.35 1.87
C SER A 271 -19.05 -6.82 0.79
N GLY A 272 -18.23 -5.90 0.27
CA GLY A 272 -17.31 -6.16 -0.83
C GLY A 272 -18.00 -6.55 -2.14
N ASP A 273 -19.32 -6.43 -2.32
CA ASP A 273 -19.97 -6.80 -3.60
C ASP A 273 -20.66 -5.62 -4.28
N GLU A 274 -20.66 -4.43 -3.67
CA GLU A 274 -21.30 -3.25 -4.24
C GLU A 274 -20.43 -2.62 -5.34
N GLY A 275 -20.61 -3.15 -6.55
CA GLY A 275 -20.28 -2.46 -7.77
C GLY A 275 -21.13 -1.20 -7.92
N GLY A 276 -20.59 -0.07 -7.46
CA GLY A 276 -20.99 1.26 -7.92
C GLY A 276 -22.33 1.77 -7.44
N SER A 277 -22.39 2.26 -6.20
CA SER A 277 -23.26 3.39 -5.89
C SER A 277 -22.68 4.64 -6.57
N SER A 278 -23.48 5.28 -7.42
CA SER A 278 -23.19 6.59 -8.01
C SER A 278 -23.06 7.62 -6.90
N MET A 279 -21.85 8.02 -6.53
CA MET A 279 -21.69 9.08 -5.54
C MET A 279 -20.58 10.05 -5.92
N GLU A 280 -21.01 11.31 -5.97
CA GLU A 280 -20.35 12.48 -6.50
C GLU A 280 -19.21 12.97 -5.59
N LEU A 281 -18.34 13.78 -6.18
CA LEU A 281 -17.35 14.58 -5.46
C LEU A 281 -18.08 15.56 -4.52
N SER A 282 -17.38 16.12 -3.53
CA SER A 282 -17.96 17.25 -2.78
C SER A 282 -18.34 18.37 -3.75
N GLU A 283 -19.39 19.14 -3.47
CA GLU A 283 -19.81 20.25 -4.35
C GLU A 283 -18.65 21.21 -4.64
N GLU A 284 -17.80 21.49 -3.64
CA GLU A 284 -16.60 22.31 -3.81
C GLU A 284 -15.58 21.68 -4.77
N ASP A 285 -15.37 20.36 -4.68
CA ASP A 285 -14.44 19.64 -5.56
C ASP A 285 -14.98 19.49 -6.97
N ALA A 286 -16.30 19.27 -7.11
CA ALA A 286 -16.98 19.19 -8.41
C ALA A 286 -16.91 20.53 -9.14
N THR A 287 -17.25 21.63 -8.45
CA THR A 287 -17.18 22.98 -9.00
C THR A 287 -15.75 23.36 -9.38
N PHE A 288 -14.77 23.04 -8.52
CA PHE A 288 -13.35 23.25 -8.83
C PHE A 288 -12.91 22.47 -10.08
N LEU A 289 -13.33 21.21 -10.21
CA LEU A 289 -12.99 20.38 -11.37
C LEU A 289 -13.59 20.93 -12.66
N GLU A 290 -14.86 21.33 -12.66
CA GLU A 290 -15.51 21.92 -13.83
C GLU A 290 -14.85 23.23 -14.27
N GLU A 291 -14.52 24.12 -13.33
CA GLU A 291 -13.83 25.37 -13.65
C GLU A 291 -12.39 25.15 -14.12
N PHE A 292 -11.70 24.18 -13.51
CA PHE A 292 -10.32 23.87 -13.85
C PHE A 292 -10.22 23.20 -15.22
N ASP A 293 -11.10 22.25 -15.54
CA ASP A 293 -11.08 21.55 -16.84
C ASP A 293 -11.45 22.48 -18.02
N LYS A 294 -12.23 23.54 -17.77
CA LYS A 294 -12.45 24.63 -18.75
C LYS A 294 -11.18 25.43 -19.03
N LYS A 295 -10.32 25.63 -18.03
CA LYS A 295 -9.09 26.45 -18.13
C LYS A 295 -7.86 25.66 -18.54
N VAL A 296 -7.77 24.39 -18.13
CA VAL A 296 -6.64 23.49 -18.35
C VAL A 296 -7.18 22.12 -18.74
N PRO A 297 -7.60 21.95 -20.01
CA PRO A 297 -8.20 20.71 -20.47
C PRO A 297 -7.22 19.54 -20.30
N PRO A 298 -7.71 18.34 -19.96
CA PRO A 298 -6.86 17.17 -19.82
C PRO A 298 -6.11 16.91 -21.13
N LYS A 299 -4.79 16.70 -21.05
CA LYS A 299 -4.02 16.22 -22.21
C LYS A 299 -4.63 14.91 -22.67
N LYS A 300 -5.14 14.86 -23.90
CA LYS A 300 -5.52 13.58 -24.54
C LYS A 300 -4.27 12.70 -24.55
N LYS A 301 -4.39 11.51 -23.96
CA LYS A 301 -3.38 10.46 -24.09
C LYS A 301 -3.26 10.03 -25.54
#